data_AF-A0A840ZS87-F1
#
_entry.id   AF-A0A840ZS87-F1
#
_cell.length_a   1.000
_cell.length_b   1.000
_cell.length_c   1.000
_cell.angle_alpha   90.00
_cell.angle_beta   90.00
_cell.angle_gamma   90.00
#
_symmetry.space_group_name_H-M   'P 1'
#
loop_
_entity.id
_entity.type
_entity.pdbx_description
1 polymer ?
#
loop_
_entity_poly.entity_id
_entity_poly.type
_entity_poly.pdbx_seq_one_letter_code
_entity_poly.pdbx_strand_id
1 'polypeptide(L)'
;MAAAQVLPPEVLPPEVVFVDVETTGLGAADRIVTLAAIHLDTASLSSGAPALDHIHLAFDPRRDCHPNAAAVHGYSDWDLRHQDLFAAHAAAIHAFLHRAPLVVAHNAAFDLRFVGQEFGKCGLPPLSGRTFCTMQTYRDRGHPGSSSLDAVCARIGARRGGARHGALEDAWLALRVFLWLHGRKGGLAMPETFRAGPTNWIVPPPVPEGPWPKRARKG
;
A
#
# COMPACT_ATOMS: atom_id res chain seq x y z
N MET A 1 15.92 0.02 -38.53
CA MET A 1 15.95 0.51 -37.14
C MET A 1 14.71 1.35 -36.92
N ALA A 2 13.70 0.80 -36.22
CA ALA A 2 12.49 1.54 -35.91
C ALA A 2 12.80 2.47 -34.72
N ALA A 3 12.64 3.77 -34.92
CA ALA A 3 12.79 4.77 -33.88
C ALA A 3 11.86 4.44 -32.70
N ALA A 4 12.38 4.53 -31.49
CA ALA A 4 11.59 4.42 -30.27
C ALA A 4 10.50 5.50 -30.31
N GLN A 5 9.26 5.06 -30.53
CA GLN A 5 8.10 5.92 -30.56
C GLN A 5 7.88 6.41 -29.12
N VAL A 6 8.17 7.68 -28.86
CA VAL A 6 7.83 8.35 -27.61
C VAL A 6 6.30 8.33 -27.53
N LEU A 7 5.77 7.45 -26.67
CA LEU A 7 4.35 7.42 -26.37
C LEU A 7 3.93 8.84 -25.89
N PRO A 8 2.78 9.37 -26.34
CA PRO A 8 2.26 10.62 -25.80
C PRO A 8 2.09 10.51 -24.28
N PRO A 9 2.06 11.63 -23.53
CA PRO A 9 1.74 11.60 -22.10
C PRO A 9 0.44 10.81 -21.95
N GLU A 10 0.52 9.61 -21.37
CA GLU A 10 -0.61 8.68 -21.29
C GLU A 10 -1.81 9.42 -20.69
N VAL A 11 -2.94 9.38 -21.40
CA VAL A 11 -4.22 9.72 -20.80
C VAL A 11 -4.36 8.79 -19.60
N LEU A 12 -4.36 9.39 -18.41
CA LEU A 12 -4.52 8.61 -17.18
C LEU A 12 -5.81 7.79 -17.28
N PRO A 13 -5.84 6.55 -16.78
CA PRO A 13 -7.09 5.82 -16.63
C PRO A 13 -8.08 6.67 -15.82
N PRO A 14 -9.41 6.59 -16.10
CA PRO A 14 -10.40 7.40 -15.38
C PRO A 14 -10.33 7.17 -13.87
N GLU A 15 -10.10 5.92 -13.45
CA GLU A 15 -9.98 5.53 -12.06
C GLU A 15 -8.70 4.71 -11.85
N VAL A 16 -8.03 4.95 -10.74
CA VAL A 16 -6.80 4.25 -10.35
C VAL A 16 -6.84 3.94 -8.86
N VAL A 17 -6.44 2.73 -8.47
CA VAL A 17 -6.25 2.36 -7.07
C VAL A 17 -4.78 2.20 -6.77
N PHE A 18 -4.29 2.84 -5.71
CA PHE A 18 -2.91 2.74 -5.22
C PHE A 18 -2.91 1.85 -3.99
N VAL A 19 -2.05 0.84 -3.91
CA VAL A 19 -2.00 -0.12 -2.80
C VAL A 19 -0.59 -0.23 -2.24
N ASP A 20 -0.51 -0.41 -0.94
CA ASP A 20 0.72 -0.72 -0.22
C ASP A 20 0.39 -1.63 0.98
N VAL A 21 1.32 -2.51 1.33
CA VAL A 21 1.16 -3.45 2.45
C VAL A 21 2.39 -3.45 3.35
N GLU A 22 2.14 -3.43 4.67
CA GLU A 22 3.15 -3.81 5.66
C GLU A 22 3.00 -5.28 5.97
N THR A 23 4.11 -5.97 6.22
CA THR A 23 4.12 -7.44 6.32
C THR A 23 4.99 -7.91 7.47
N THR A 24 4.79 -9.16 7.90
CA THR A 24 5.62 -9.78 8.94
C THR A 24 7.06 -10.03 8.50
N GLY A 25 7.35 -9.91 7.20
CA GLY A 25 8.63 -10.19 6.58
C GLY A 25 8.50 -10.29 5.07
N LEU A 26 9.59 -10.65 4.38
CA LEU A 26 9.63 -10.64 2.91
C LEU A 26 9.36 -12.02 2.28
N GLY A 27 9.25 -13.07 3.09
CA GLY A 27 9.15 -14.46 2.66
C GLY A 27 7.76 -14.86 2.15
N ALA A 28 7.67 -16.06 1.57
CA ALA A 28 6.41 -16.57 1.00
C ALA A 28 5.37 -16.97 2.07
N ALA A 29 5.83 -17.25 3.30
CA ALA A 29 4.96 -17.59 4.42
C ALA A 29 4.58 -16.37 5.28
N ASP A 30 5.19 -15.21 5.01
CA ASP A 30 4.88 -13.98 5.72
C ASP A 30 3.46 -13.50 5.39
N ARG A 31 2.95 -12.59 6.22
CA ARG A 31 1.54 -12.20 6.22
C ARG A 31 1.42 -10.69 6.20
N ILE A 32 0.32 -10.20 5.66
CA ILE A 32 -0.05 -8.79 5.76
C ILE A 32 -0.33 -8.43 7.23
N VAL A 33 0.27 -7.34 7.67
CA VAL A 33 0.08 -6.72 8.99
C VAL A 33 -0.83 -5.51 8.84
N THR A 34 -0.57 -4.66 7.85
CA THR A 34 -1.51 -3.61 7.43
C THR A 34 -1.62 -3.56 5.92
N LEU A 35 -2.78 -3.12 5.44
CA LEU A 35 -3.03 -2.82 4.04
C LEU A 35 -3.65 -1.45 3.95
N ALA A 36 -3.17 -0.64 3.02
CA ALA A 36 -3.88 0.56 2.62
C ALA A 36 -4.11 0.57 1.11
N ALA A 37 -5.24 1.14 0.72
CA ALA A 37 -5.50 1.43 -0.66
C ALA A 37 -6.17 2.80 -0.81
N ILE A 38 -5.79 3.54 -1.85
CA ILE A 38 -6.34 4.86 -2.19
C ILE A 38 -6.93 4.77 -3.58
N HIS A 39 -8.21 5.09 -3.72
CA HIS A 39 -8.89 5.26 -5.00
C HIS A 39 -8.79 6.72 -5.44
N LEU A 40 -8.48 6.96 -6.71
CA LEU A 40 -8.41 8.27 -7.34
C LEU A 40 -9.28 8.29 -8.60
N ASP A 41 -10.21 9.24 -8.66
CA ASP A 41 -10.80 9.71 -9.92
C ASP A 41 -9.84 10.71 -10.56
N THR A 42 -9.27 10.38 -11.72
CA THR A 42 -8.23 11.19 -12.35
C THR A 42 -8.77 12.45 -13.04
N ALA A 43 -10.07 12.51 -13.35
CA ALA A 43 -10.70 13.72 -13.88
C ALA A 43 -10.75 14.82 -12.82
N SER A 44 -10.96 14.45 -11.55
CA SER A 44 -10.97 15.39 -10.42
C SER A 44 -9.66 16.17 -10.26
N LEU A 45 -8.53 15.66 -10.76
CA LEU A 45 -7.23 16.33 -10.67
C LEU A 45 -7.21 17.71 -11.35
N SER A 46 -8.07 17.99 -12.33
CA SER A 46 -8.13 19.31 -12.99
C SER A 46 -8.71 20.40 -12.08
N SER A 47 -9.47 20.02 -11.05
CA SER A 47 -10.07 20.95 -10.08
C SER A 47 -9.09 21.43 -9.01
N GLY A 48 -7.89 20.83 -8.92
CA GLY A 48 -6.94 21.04 -7.83
C GLY A 48 -7.30 20.32 -6.52
N ALA A 49 -8.51 19.77 -6.40
CA ALA A 49 -8.94 18.96 -5.28
C ALA A 49 -9.21 17.52 -5.75
N PRO A 50 -8.23 16.60 -5.63
CA PRO A 50 -8.44 15.22 -6.07
C PRO A 50 -9.55 14.57 -5.24
N ALA A 51 -10.51 13.95 -5.93
CA ALA A 51 -11.51 13.08 -5.33
C ALA A 51 -10.82 11.75 -4.98
N LEU A 52 -10.62 11.58 -3.68
CA LEU A 52 -9.92 10.45 -3.09
C LEU A 52 -10.87 9.71 -2.16
N ASP A 53 -10.78 8.39 -2.20
CA ASP A 53 -11.35 7.51 -1.19
C ASP A 53 -10.27 6.52 -0.76
N HIS A 54 -10.35 5.96 0.44
CA HIS A 54 -9.29 5.10 0.97
C HIS A 54 -9.80 4.06 1.96
N ILE A 55 -9.03 2.99 2.07
CA ILE A 55 -9.08 2.04 3.19
C ILE A 55 -7.68 1.96 3.80
N HIS A 56 -7.63 1.80 5.12
CA HIS A 56 -6.41 1.56 5.87
C HIS A 56 -6.75 0.62 7.02
N LEU A 57 -6.25 -0.61 6.97
CA LEU A 57 -6.65 -1.70 7.83
C LEU A 57 -5.44 -2.40 8.46
N ALA A 58 -5.59 -2.88 9.68
CA ALA A 58 -4.63 -3.70 10.40
C ALA A 58 -5.17 -5.09 10.68
N PHE A 59 -4.28 -6.08 10.75
CA PHE A 59 -4.65 -7.48 10.88
C PHE A 59 -3.79 -8.22 11.90
N ASP A 60 -4.37 -9.28 12.49
CA ASP A 60 -3.63 -10.31 13.21
C ASP A 60 -3.03 -11.28 12.18
N PRO A 61 -1.71 -11.25 11.93
CA PRO A 61 -1.08 -12.14 10.95
C PRO A 61 -1.01 -13.60 11.44
N ARG A 62 -1.40 -13.89 12.68
CA ARG A 62 -1.30 -15.21 13.34
C ARG A 62 0.12 -15.74 13.47
N ARG A 63 1.10 -14.84 13.44
CA ARG A 63 2.52 -15.09 13.64
C ARG A 63 3.21 -13.83 14.13
N ASP A 64 4.46 -13.97 14.52
CA ASP A 64 5.28 -12.84 14.95
C ASP A 64 6.03 -12.26 13.75
N CYS A 65 6.29 -10.95 13.80
CA CYS A 65 7.05 -10.21 12.81
C CYS A 65 8.54 -10.50 12.93
N HIS A 66 9.22 -10.55 11.80
CA HIS A 66 10.67 -10.47 11.78
C HIS A 66 11.11 -9.11 12.36
N PRO A 67 12.16 -9.04 13.22
CA PRO A 67 12.58 -7.79 13.85
C PRO A 67 12.83 -6.63 12.87
N ASN A 68 13.41 -6.91 11.70
CA ASN A 68 13.61 -5.90 10.66
C ASN A 68 12.29 -5.34 10.10
N ALA A 69 11.26 -6.16 9.93
CA ALA A 69 9.95 -5.69 9.48
C ALA A 69 9.27 -4.86 10.58
N ALA A 70 9.33 -5.34 11.83
CA ALA A 70 8.84 -4.62 12.99
C ALA A 70 9.50 -3.23 13.15
N ALA A 71 10.81 -3.13 12.91
CA ALA A 71 11.54 -1.86 12.94
C ALA A 71 11.09 -0.88 11.85
N VAL A 72 10.66 -1.38 10.68
CA VAL A 72 10.20 -0.56 9.55
C VAL A 72 8.80 0.01 9.81
N HIS A 73 7.83 -0.85 10.14
CA HIS A 73 6.42 -0.45 10.27
C HIS A 73 6.02 -0.05 11.70
N GLY A 74 6.76 -0.49 12.72
CA GLY A 74 6.56 -0.14 14.12
C GLY A 74 5.42 -0.83 14.87
N TYR A 75 4.62 -1.68 14.22
CA TYR A 75 3.65 -2.55 14.92
C TYR A 75 4.33 -3.62 15.77
N SER A 76 3.84 -3.80 17.01
CA SER A 76 4.30 -4.85 17.91
C SER A 76 3.48 -6.14 17.76
N ASP A 77 4.10 -7.29 17.97
CA ASP A 77 3.40 -8.59 17.93
C ASP A 77 2.27 -8.68 18.97
N TRP A 78 2.42 -7.96 20.08
CA TRP A 78 1.39 -7.84 21.10
C TRP A 78 0.15 -7.17 20.53
N ASP A 79 0.29 -5.99 19.96
CA ASP A 79 -0.86 -5.23 19.47
C ASP A 79 -1.56 -5.95 18.31
N LEU A 80 -0.75 -6.54 17.41
CA LEU A 80 -1.26 -7.23 16.22
C LEU A 80 -2.11 -8.45 16.56
N ARG A 81 -1.80 -9.20 17.62
CA ARG A 81 -2.56 -10.42 17.96
C ARG A 81 -4.01 -10.15 18.36
N HIS A 82 -4.37 -8.91 18.65
CA HIS A 82 -5.71 -8.50 19.03
C HIS A 82 -6.56 -8.02 17.85
N GLN A 83 -5.95 -7.72 16.70
CA GLN A 83 -6.63 -7.19 15.53
C GLN A 83 -7.46 -8.26 14.81
N ASP A 84 -8.35 -7.86 13.90
CA ASP A 84 -9.13 -8.80 13.09
C ASP A 84 -8.23 -9.64 12.16
N LEU A 85 -8.72 -10.80 11.72
CA LEU A 85 -8.06 -11.52 10.62
C LEU A 85 -8.33 -10.79 9.30
N PHE A 86 -7.39 -10.92 8.35
CA PHE A 86 -7.59 -10.46 6.98
C PHE A 86 -8.92 -10.98 6.39
N ALA A 87 -9.27 -12.23 6.68
CA ALA A 87 -10.50 -12.87 6.20
C ALA A 87 -11.79 -12.11 6.53
N ALA A 88 -11.83 -11.39 7.67
CA ALA A 88 -12.99 -10.60 8.06
C ALA A 88 -13.25 -9.41 7.11
N HIS A 89 -12.20 -8.92 6.43
CA HIS A 89 -12.24 -7.74 5.56
C HIS A 89 -11.97 -8.08 4.10
N ALA A 90 -11.65 -9.33 3.77
CA ALA A 90 -11.15 -9.75 2.46
C ALA A 90 -12.09 -9.39 1.31
N ALA A 91 -13.40 -9.59 1.48
CA ALA A 91 -14.40 -9.26 0.46
C ALA A 91 -14.49 -7.75 0.20
N ALA A 92 -14.42 -6.93 1.26
CA ALA A 92 -14.44 -5.47 1.15
C ALA A 92 -13.16 -4.93 0.49
N ILE A 93 -11.99 -5.47 0.86
CA ILE A 93 -10.71 -5.14 0.22
C ILE A 93 -10.74 -5.53 -1.26
N HIS A 94 -11.19 -6.74 -1.58
CA HIS A 94 -11.31 -7.20 -2.96
C HIS A 94 -12.23 -6.30 -3.78
N ALA A 95 -13.40 -5.93 -3.25
CA ALA A 95 -14.31 -4.99 -3.91
C ALA A 95 -13.66 -3.61 -4.11
N PHE A 96 -12.94 -3.10 -3.10
CA PHE A 96 -12.26 -1.80 -3.18
C PHE A 96 -11.19 -1.79 -4.29
N LEU A 97 -10.33 -2.82 -4.34
CA LEU A 97 -9.27 -2.92 -5.35
C LEU A 97 -9.82 -3.09 -6.78
N HIS A 98 -11.06 -3.58 -6.93
CA HIS A 98 -11.74 -3.73 -8.23
C HIS A 98 -12.53 -2.49 -8.67
N ARG A 99 -12.53 -1.40 -7.89
CA ARG A 99 -13.18 -0.13 -8.31
C ARG A 99 -12.49 0.51 -9.50
N ALA A 100 -11.21 0.21 -9.73
CA ALA A 100 -10.45 0.78 -10.83
C ALA A 100 -9.92 -0.33 -11.77
N PRO A 101 -9.80 -0.04 -13.08
CA PRO A 101 -9.18 -0.95 -14.05
C PRO A 101 -7.65 -1.04 -13.90
N LEU A 102 -7.03 -0.14 -13.10
CA LEU A 102 -5.60 -0.11 -12.85
C LEU A 102 -5.32 -0.07 -11.34
N VAL A 103 -4.54 -1.06 -10.87
CA VAL A 103 -3.94 -1.08 -9.54
C VAL A 103 -2.47 -0.70 -9.63
N VAL A 104 -2.04 0.23 -8.81
CA VAL A 104 -0.69 0.78 -8.78
C VAL A 104 -0.07 0.50 -7.43
N ALA A 105 1.19 0.09 -7.42
CA ALA A 105 1.99 0.00 -6.20
C ALA A 105 3.42 0.44 -6.51
N HIS A 106 4.17 0.82 -5.47
CA HIS A 106 5.56 1.19 -5.70
C HIS A 106 6.38 -0.03 -6.11
N ASN A 107 6.32 -1.10 -5.32
CA ASN A 107 6.92 -2.38 -5.64
C ASN A 107 5.85 -3.43 -5.93
N ALA A 108 5.09 -3.26 -7.02
CA ALA A 108 3.88 -4.03 -7.27
C ALA A 108 4.04 -5.57 -7.21
N ALA A 109 5.20 -6.11 -7.60
CA ALA A 109 5.45 -7.55 -7.48
C ALA A 109 5.46 -8.02 -6.02
N PHE A 110 5.93 -7.19 -5.09
CA PHE A 110 5.92 -7.44 -3.65
C PHE A 110 4.51 -7.31 -3.09
N ASP A 111 3.88 -6.14 -3.26
CA ASP A 111 2.59 -5.82 -2.65
C ASP A 111 1.49 -6.77 -3.12
N LEU A 112 1.37 -6.93 -4.45
CA LEU A 112 0.29 -7.72 -5.05
C LEU A 112 0.46 -9.22 -4.83
N ARG A 113 1.70 -9.69 -4.60
CA ARG A 113 1.93 -11.08 -4.18
C ARG A 113 1.28 -11.35 -2.83
N PHE A 114 1.46 -10.47 -1.84
CA PHE A 114 0.84 -10.64 -0.53
C PHE A 114 -0.67 -10.53 -0.59
N VAL A 115 -1.20 -9.54 -1.32
CA VAL A 115 -2.65 -9.40 -1.55
C VAL A 115 -3.22 -10.67 -2.18
N GLY A 116 -2.58 -11.19 -3.23
CA GLY A 116 -3.01 -12.43 -3.90
C GLY A 116 -2.95 -13.66 -2.99
N GLN A 117 -1.93 -13.77 -2.13
CA GLN A 117 -1.84 -14.85 -1.14
C GLN A 117 -2.96 -14.81 -0.11
N GLU A 118 -3.29 -13.62 0.40
CA GLU A 118 -4.39 -13.48 1.36
C GLU A 118 -5.75 -13.74 0.71
N PHE A 119 -5.97 -13.28 -0.53
CA PHE A 119 -7.17 -13.62 -1.30
C PHE A 119 -7.29 -15.12 -1.55
N GLY A 120 -6.22 -15.79 -1.95
CA GLY A 120 -6.21 -17.23 -2.15
C GLY A 120 -6.57 -18.01 -0.87
N LYS A 121 -6.07 -17.58 0.29
CA LYS A 121 -6.44 -18.17 1.59
C LYS A 121 -7.92 -17.95 1.94
N CYS A 122 -8.53 -16.88 1.44
CA CYS A 122 -9.93 -16.55 1.65
C CYS A 122 -10.86 -17.12 0.55
N GLY A 123 -10.34 -17.89 -0.40
CA GLY A 123 -11.12 -18.41 -1.53
C GLY A 123 -11.58 -17.33 -2.53
N LEU A 124 -10.95 -16.16 -2.52
CA LEU A 124 -11.24 -15.07 -3.46
C LEU A 124 -10.37 -15.20 -4.71
N PRO A 125 -10.89 -14.81 -5.89
CA PRO A 125 -10.10 -14.81 -7.11
C PRO A 125 -8.94 -13.80 -7.02
N PRO A 126 -7.87 -14.00 -7.82
CA PRO A 126 -6.82 -13.00 -7.94
C PRO A 126 -7.36 -11.72 -8.57
N LEU A 127 -6.64 -10.60 -8.34
CA LEU A 127 -6.94 -9.34 -9.04
C LEU A 127 -6.85 -9.56 -10.56
N SER A 128 -7.90 -9.20 -11.29
CA SER A 128 -7.98 -9.35 -12.75
C SER A 128 -7.66 -8.07 -13.53
N GLY A 129 -7.47 -6.96 -12.82
CA GLY A 129 -7.16 -5.65 -13.41
C GLY A 129 -5.71 -5.52 -13.90
N ARG A 130 -5.41 -4.44 -14.61
CA ARG A 130 -4.04 -4.10 -14.97
C ARG A 130 -3.26 -3.68 -13.72
N THR A 131 -1.97 -3.93 -13.72
CA THR A 131 -1.07 -3.55 -12.62
C THR A 131 0.03 -2.63 -13.12
N PHE A 132 0.43 -1.65 -12.33
CA PHE A 132 1.54 -0.76 -12.64
C PHE A 132 2.51 -0.66 -11.46
N CYS A 133 3.80 -0.79 -11.75
CA CYS A 133 4.87 -0.70 -10.77
C CYS A 133 5.63 0.62 -10.96
N THR A 134 5.51 1.54 -9.99
CA THR A 134 6.18 2.86 -10.12
C THR A 134 7.70 2.73 -9.99
N MET A 135 8.18 1.80 -9.17
CA MET A 135 9.60 1.51 -9.02
C MET A 135 10.23 0.97 -10.32
N GLN A 136 9.59 -0.02 -10.95
CA GLN A 136 10.09 -0.59 -12.22
C GLN A 136 10.04 0.45 -13.34
N THR A 137 8.92 1.19 -13.45
CA THR A 137 8.78 2.24 -14.47
C THR A 137 9.82 3.34 -14.30
N TYR A 138 10.14 3.71 -13.05
CA TYR A 138 11.21 4.68 -12.77
C TYR A 138 12.56 4.21 -13.35
N ARG A 139 12.90 2.94 -13.15
CA ARG A 139 14.13 2.34 -13.70
C ARG A 139 14.11 2.24 -15.22
N ASP A 140 13.01 1.77 -15.80
CA ASP A 140 12.88 1.55 -17.25
C ASP A 140 13.00 2.85 -18.05
N ARG A 141 12.60 3.98 -17.45
CA ARG A 141 12.77 5.32 -18.02
C ARG A 141 14.16 5.92 -17.82
N GLY A 142 15.10 5.14 -17.27
CA GLY A 142 16.50 5.53 -17.11
C GLY A 142 16.71 6.64 -16.07
N HIS A 143 15.80 6.79 -15.10
CA HIS A 143 16.02 7.76 -14.04
C HIS A 143 17.19 7.33 -13.14
N PRO A 144 18.07 8.27 -12.74
CA PRO A 144 19.28 7.93 -12.00
C PRO A 144 19.01 7.62 -10.53
N GLY A 145 19.94 6.91 -9.90
CA GLY A 145 19.98 6.68 -8.46
C GLY A 145 19.09 5.55 -7.96
N SER A 146 18.87 5.50 -6.64
CA SER A 146 18.00 4.51 -6.01
C SER A 146 16.56 4.64 -6.53
N SER A 147 15.91 3.49 -6.69
CA SER A 147 14.49 3.42 -7.04
C SER A 147 13.59 3.19 -5.83
N SER A 148 14.12 3.22 -4.60
CA SER A 148 13.31 3.14 -3.38
C SER A 148 12.31 4.29 -3.29
N LEU A 149 11.17 4.05 -2.64
CA LEU A 149 10.07 5.02 -2.56
C LEU A 149 10.58 6.36 -2.01
N ASP A 150 11.34 6.35 -0.93
CA ASP A 150 11.92 7.55 -0.33
C ASP A 150 12.88 8.29 -1.27
N ALA A 151 13.70 7.57 -2.02
CA ALA A 151 14.65 8.19 -2.95
C ALA A 151 13.93 8.86 -4.12
N VAL A 152 12.91 8.20 -4.67
CA VAL A 152 12.07 8.78 -5.73
C VAL A 152 11.26 9.95 -5.17
N CYS A 153 10.72 9.83 -3.96
CA CYS A 153 10.00 10.90 -3.28
C CYS A 153 10.87 12.15 -3.10
N ALA A 154 12.09 12.00 -2.57
CA ALA A 154 13.03 13.10 -2.40
C ALA A 154 13.30 13.82 -3.73
N ARG A 155 13.43 13.07 -4.84
CA ARG A 155 13.64 13.63 -6.18
C ARG A 155 12.45 14.47 -6.67
N ILE A 156 11.22 14.10 -6.32
CA ILE A 156 10.01 14.81 -6.75
C ILE A 156 9.55 15.88 -5.76
N GLY A 157 10.36 16.18 -4.73
CA GLY A 157 9.98 17.11 -3.66
C GLY A 157 8.84 16.58 -2.78
N ALA A 158 8.66 15.26 -2.75
CA ALA A 158 7.83 14.60 -1.76
C ALA A 158 8.68 14.18 -0.56
N ARG A 159 8.05 14.10 0.61
CA ARG A 159 8.68 13.57 1.81
C ARG A 159 7.65 12.83 2.64
N ARG A 160 8.13 11.81 3.33
CA ARG A 160 7.46 11.18 4.45
C ARG A 160 7.31 12.18 5.60
N GLY A 161 6.23 12.08 6.36
CA GLY A 161 5.99 12.84 7.58
C GLY A 161 6.67 12.27 8.83
N GLY A 162 6.87 10.95 8.87
CA GLY A 162 7.54 10.23 9.97
C GLY A 162 8.78 9.45 9.54
N ALA A 163 9.43 8.76 10.49
CA ALA A 163 10.58 7.90 10.23
C ALA A 163 10.20 6.44 9.91
N ARG A 164 8.99 6.01 10.30
CA ARG A 164 8.46 4.67 10.07
C ARG A 164 7.62 4.64 8.80
N HIS A 165 7.58 3.47 8.17
CA HIS A 165 6.69 3.23 7.05
C HIS A 165 5.28 2.99 7.55
N GLY A 166 4.30 3.46 6.78
CA GLY A 166 2.90 3.21 7.04
C GLY A 166 2.18 3.08 5.72
N ALA A 167 1.50 1.95 5.53
CA ALA A 167 0.85 1.59 4.27
C ALA A 167 0.07 2.73 3.61
N LEU A 168 -0.71 3.51 4.37
CA LEU A 168 -1.49 4.61 3.78
C LEU A 168 -0.63 5.77 3.27
N GLU A 169 0.43 6.10 4.00
CA GLU A 169 1.41 7.10 3.57
C GLU A 169 2.19 6.60 2.35
N ASP A 170 2.59 5.33 2.32
CA ASP A 170 3.35 4.74 1.22
C ASP A 170 2.49 4.64 -0.06
N ALA A 171 1.22 4.25 0.06
CA ALA A 171 0.25 4.30 -1.04
C ALA A 171 0.06 5.73 -1.58
N TRP A 172 0.00 6.73 -0.69
CA TRP A 172 -0.09 8.14 -1.07
C TRP A 172 1.17 8.63 -1.79
N LEU A 173 2.35 8.26 -1.29
CA LEU A 173 3.61 8.58 -1.92
C LEU A 173 3.74 7.89 -3.28
N ALA A 174 3.30 6.62 -3.40
CA ALA A 174 3.24 5.90 -4.66
C ALA A 174 2.31 6.58 -5.68
N LEU A 175 1.16 7.12 -5.24
CA LEU A 175 0.28 7.97 -6.05
C LEU A 175 1.03 9.19 -6.59
N ARG A 176 1.75 9.91 -5.73
CA ARG A 176 2.53 11.08 -6.15
C ARG A 176 3.62 10.73 -7.16
N VAL A 177 4.33 9.62 -6.95
CA VAL A 177 5.33 9.11 -7.90
C VAL A 177 4.66 8.76 -9.23
N PHE A 178 3.52 8.07 -9.20
CA PHE A 178 2.77 7.73 -10.40
C PHE A 178 2.38 8.98 -11.20
N LEU A 179 1.81 10.01 -10.56
CA LEU A 179 1.45 11.25 -11.23
C LEU A 179 2.69 11.96 -11.83
N TRP A 180 3.80 12.00 -11.08
CA TRP A 180 5.05 12.58 -11.58
C TRP A 180 5.59 11.83 -12.80
N LEU A 181 5.56 10.50 -12.80
CA LEU A 181 5.92 9.69 -13.97
C LEU A 181 5.01 10.04 -15.16
N HIS A 182 3.75 10.38 -14.95
CA HIS A 182 2.83 10.77 -16.03
C HIS A 182 2.88 12.28 -16.38
N GLY A 183 3.96 12.98 -16.00
CA GLY A 183 4.18 14.37 -16.35
C GLY A 183 3.34 15.37 -15.54
N ARG A 184 2.53 14.90 -14.59
CA ARG A 184 1.78 15.77 -13.66
C ARG A 184 2.71 16.21 -12.53
N LYS A 185 3.44 17.29 -12.80
CA LYS A 185 4.36 17.93 -11.86
C LYS A 185 3.59 18.94 -11.02
N GLY A 186 3.47 18.67 -9.72
CA GLY A 186 2.76 19.53 -8.77
C GLY A 186 2.73 18.89 -7.39
N GLY A 187 2.74 19.71 -6.33
CA GLY A 187 2.61 19.22 -4.97
C GLY A 187 1.15 18.98 -4.63
N LEU A 188 0.74 17.72 -4.49
CA LEU A 188 -0.49 17.39 -3.78
C LEU A 188 -0.19 17.33 -2.29
N ALA A 189 -0.91 18.13 -1.50
CA ALA A 189 -0.88 18.02 -0.05
C ALA A 189 -1.58 16.72 0.37
N MET A 190 -0.98 16.01 1.32
CA MET A 190 -1.60 14.83 1.90
C MET A 190 -2.87 15.24 2.65
N PRO A 191 -4.03 14.62 2.38
CA PRO A 191 -5.24 14.84 3.17
C PRO A 191 -4.97 14.58 4.65
N GLU A 192 -5.56 15.39 5.55
CA GLU A 192 -5.38 15.20 6.99
C GLU A 192 -5.91 13.84 7.46
N THR A 193 -6.96 13.33 6.81
CA THR A 193 -7.50 11.99 7.06
C THR A 193 -6.47 10.88 6.82
N PHE A 194 -5.45 11.10 5.99
CA PHE A 194 -4.41 10.09 5.72
C PHE A 194 -3.34 10.03 6.80
N ARG A 195 -3.37 10.93 7.78
CA ARG A 195 -2.52 10.85 8.98
C ARG A 195 -3.08 9.93 10.05
N ALA A 196 -4.32 9.48 9.91
CA ALA A 196 -4.95 8.56 10.85
C ALA A 196 -4.37 7.15 10.73
N GLY A 197 -4.38 6.43 11.85
CA GLY A 197 -4.05 5.00 11.88
C GLY A 197 -5.12 4.13 11.19
N PRO A 198 -4.94 2.80 11.23
CA PRO A 198 -5.91 1.86 10.66
C PRO A 198 -7.31 2.07 11.25
N THR A 199 -8.34 2.07 10.40
CA THR A 199 -9.72 2.38 10.80
C THR A 199 -10.39 1.24 11.59
N ASN A 200 -9.90 0.02 11.44
CA ASN A 200 -10.35 -1.16 12.20
C ASN A 200 -9.45 -1.46 13.42
N TRP A 201 -8.64 -0.49 13.88
CA TRP A 201 -7.73 -0.72 14.98
C TRP A 201 -8.48 -1.04 16.29
N ILE A 202 -8.24 -2.25 16.81
CA ILE A 202 -8.72 -2.70 18.11
C ILE A 202 -7.66 -2.31 19.14
N VAL A 203 -8.05 -1.47 20.11
CA VAL A 203 -7.16 -1.08 21.21
C VAL A 203 -6.75 -2.34 22.00
N PRO A 204 -5.47 -2.72 22.00
CA PRO A 204 -5.02 -3.92 22.69
C PRO A 204 -5.04 -3.71 24.21
N PRO A 205 -5.24 -4.76 25.01
CA PRO A 205 -5.04 -4.68 26.46
C PRO A 205 -3.57 -4.37 26.78
N PRO A 206 -3.26 -3.90 28.01
CA PRO A 206 -1.88 -3.72 28.44
C PRO A 206 -1.07 -5.01 28.28
N VAL A 207 0.22 -4.86 27.94
CA VAL A 207 1.15 -5.99 27.88
C VAL A 207 1.26 -6.59 29.30
N PRO A 208 0.98 -7.88 29.48
CA PRO A 208 1.04 -8.51 30.79
C PRO A 208 2.48 -8.60 31.29
N GLU A 209 2.64 -8.60 32.61
CA GLU A 209 3.89 -8.97 33.25
C GLU A 209 4.12 -10.49 33.07
N GLY A 210 5.23 -10.88 32.45
CA GLY A 210 5.59 -12.29 32.23
C GLY A 210 5.19 -12.86 30.86
N PRO A 211 5.13 -14.19 30.71
CA PRO A 211 4.86 -14.84 29.42
C PRO A 211 3.51 -14.45 28.84
N TRP A 212 3.47 -14.20 27.53
CA TRP A 212 2.23 -13.86 26.85
C TRP A 212 1.23 -15.03 26.86
N PRO A 213 -0.08 -14.77 27.05
CA PRO A 213 -1.10 -15.80 26.89
C PRO A 213 -1.07 -16.38 25.47
N LYS A 214 -1.56 -17.61 25.31
CA LYS A 214 -1.72 -18.22 23.98
C LYS A 214 -2.64 -17.35 23.11
N ARG A 215 -2.35 -17.26 21.80
CA ARG A 215 -3.23 -16.53 20.86
C ARG A 215 -4.63 -17.13 20.92
N ALA A 216 -5.64 -16.29 21.11
CA ALA A 216 -7.04 -16.73 21.05
C ALA A 216 -7.32 -17.42 19.71
N ARG A 217 -8.18 -18.44 19.70
CA ARG A 217 -8.65 -19.02 18.44
C ARG A 217 -9.52 -17.97 17.74
N LYS A 218 -9.25 -17.75 16.46
CA LYS A 218 -10.05 -16.91 15.57
C LYS A 218 -10.51 -17.82 14.43
N GLY A 219 -11.79 -17.72 14.07
CA GLY A 219 -12.44 -18.52 13.03
C GLY A 219 -11.93 -18.17 11.65
#